data_AF-A0A432T2I1-F1
#
_entry.id   AF-A0A432T2I1-F1
#
_cell.length_a   1.000
_cell.length_b   1.000
_cell.length_c   1.000
_cell.angle_alpha   90.00
_cell.angle_beta   90.00
_cell.angle_gamma   90.00
#
_symmetry.space_group_name_H-M   'P 1'
#
loop_
_entity.id
_entity.type
_entity.pdbx_description
1 polymer ?
#
loop_
_entity_poly.entity_id
_entity_poly.type
_entity_poly.pdbx_seq_one_letter_code
_entity_poly.pdbx_strand_id
1 'polypeptide(L)'
;MRKILIVIFNDEKSADNGLLELTDLHAQGIITLYEYIMVVKNDKGEISTTKEVHTEDSVGTIFGMLTGTMIGLLGGPVGMLAGMTIGTLSGAIYDLKNIGVDAAFVEDISNTLSVGKTMIIADIDEEKISPVDT
;
A
#
# COMPACT_ATOMS: atom_id res chain seq x y z
N MET A 1 -12.85 -0.78 -12.38
CA MET A 1 -13.19 -1.15 -10.98
C MET A 1 -11.94 -0.98 -10.16
N ARG A 2 -11.98 -0.07 -9.18
CA ARG A 2 -10.86 0.23 -8.29
C ARG A 2 -10.53 -0.95 -7.35
N LYS A 3 -9.24 -1.21 -7.15
CA LYS A 3 -8.70 -2.32 -6.37
C LYS A 3 -7.43 -1.88 -5.63
N ILE A 4 -7.23 -2.42 -4.44
CA ILE A 4 -5.95 -2.35 -3.75
C ILE A 4 -5.11 -3.56 -4.15
N LEU A 5 -3.94 -3.31 -4.72
CA LEU A 5 -2.94 -4.30 -5.06
C LEU A 5 -1.85 -4.32 -3.98
N ILE A 6 -1.52 -5.50 -3.46
CA ILE A 6 -0.42 -5.67 -2.50
C ILE A 6 0.53 -6.74 -3.05
N VAL A 7 1.80 -6.38 -3.22
CA VAL A 7 2.83 -7.27 -3.77
C VAL A 7 4.05 -7.24 -2.86
N ILE A 8 4.54 -8.42 -2.47
CA ILE A 8 5.73 -8.57 -1.63
C ILE A 8 6.87 -9.11 -2.49
N PHE A 9 7.99 -8.41 -2.44
CA PHE A 9 9.23 -8.70 -3.14
C PHE A 9 10.31 -9.16 -2.16
N ASN A 10 11.32 -9.86 -2.68
CA ASN A 10 12.42 -10.36 -1.86
C ASN A 10 13.40 -9.26 -1.40
N ASP A 11 13.46 -8.16 -2.14
CA ASP A 11 14.34 -7.03 -1.90
C ASP A 11 13.79 -5.76 -2.56
N GLU A 12 14.36 -4.61 -2.17
CA GLU A 12 13.95 -3.29 -2.65
C GLU A 12 14.18 -3.12 -4.15
N LYS A 13 15.24 -3.70 -4.71
CA LYS A 13 15.53 -3.62 -6.14
C LYS A 13 14.44 -4.30 -6.98
N SER A 14 13.95 -5.45 -6.52
CA SER A 14 12.87 -6.19 -7.16
C SER A 14 11.55 -5.41 -7.07
N ALA A 15 11.29 -4.77 -5.92
CA ALA A 15 10.14 -3.89 -5.77
C ALA A 15 10.23 -2.68 -6.72
N ASP A 16 11.40 -2.07 -6.86
CA ASP A 16 11.61 -0.97 -7.80
C ASP A 16 11.29 -1.35 -9.24
N ASN A 17 11.73 -2.52 -9.69
CA ASN A 17 11.38 -3.01 -11.02
C ASN A 17 9.86 -3.26 -11.16
N GLY A 18 9.22 -3.86 -10.16
CA GLY A 18 7.77 -4.05 -10.17
C GLY A 18 6.99 -2.72 -10.19
N LEU A 19 7.49 -1.70 -9.49
CA LEU A 19 6.91 -0.36 -9.52
C LEU A 19 7.06 0.28 -10.90
N LEU A 20 8.21 0.12 -11.55
CA LEU A 20 8.42 0.58 -12.92
C LEU A 20 7.42 -0.06 -13.88
N GLU A 21 7.17 -1.37 -13.76
CA GLU A 21 6.14 -2.06 -14.55
C GLU A 21 4.74 -1.49 -14.30
N LEU A 22 4.36 -1.23 -13.05
CA LEU A 22 3.06 -0.60 -12.75
C LEU A 22 2.95 0.80 -13.37
N THR A 23 4.02 1.60 -13.33
CA THR A 23 4.02 2.93 -13.93
C THR A 23 3.98 2.89 -15.46
N ASP A 24 4.59 1.88 -16.08
CA ASP A 24 4.54 1.66 -17.52
C ASP A 24 3.14 1.23 -17.97
N LEU A 25 2.50 0.30 -17.25
CA LEU A 25 1.09 -0.07 -17.48
C LEU A 25 0.16 1.13 -17.34
N HIS A 26 0.44 2.03 -16.40
CA HIS A 26 -0.30 3.28 -16.26
C HIS A 26 -0.10 4.22 -17.46
N ALA A 27 1.14 4.42 -17.90
CA ALA A 27 1.45 5.25 -19.06
C ALA A 27 0.83 4.71 -20.36
N GLN A 28 0.66 3.38 -20.46
CA GLN A 28 -0.02 2.71 -21.57
C GLN A 28 -1.55 2.77 -21.50
N GLY A 29 -2.13 3.29 -20.41
CA GLY A 29 -3.58 3.33 -20.19
C GLY A 29 -4.21 1.96 -19.91
N ILE A 30 -3.42 0.94 -19.58
CA ILE A 30 -3.91 -0.40 -19.24
C ILE A 30 -4.52 -0.39 -17.82
N ILE A 31 -3.88 0.34 -16.92
CA ILE A 31 -4.39 0.61 -15.57
C ILE A 31 -4.35 2.11 -15.30
N THR A 32 -5.16 2.59 -14.37
CA THR A 32 -4.92 3.86 -13.70
C THR A 32 -4.26 3.58 -12.36
N LEU A 33 -3.05 4.13 -12.13
CA LEU A 33 -2.35 4.05 -10.85
C LEU A 33 -2.57 5.36 -10.08
N TYR A 34 -3.46 5.34 -9.10
CA TYR A 34 -3.84 6.53 -8.33
C TYR A 34 -2.85 6.83 -7.20
N GLU A 35 -2.40 5.77 -6.52
CA GLU A 35 -1.55 5.84 -5.35
C GLU A 35 -0.61 4.65 -5.33
N TYR A 36 0.59 4.83 -4.78
CA TYR A 36 1.35 3.70 -4.28
C TYR A 36 2.25 4.10 -3.11
N ILE A 37 2.53 3.12 -2.26
CA ILE A 37 3.54 3.21 -1.22
C ILE A 37 4.43 1.97 -1.27
N MET A 38 5.73 2.19 -1.13
CA MET A 38 6.74 1.16 -1.00
C MET A 38 7.26 1.13 0.43
N VAL A 39 7.24 -0.06 1.01
CA VAL A 39 7.54 -0.31 2.41
C VAL A 39 8.61 -1.38 2.52
N VAL A 40 9.69 -1.12 3.25
CA VAL A 40 10.75 -2.09 3.52
C VAL A 40 10.74 -2.48 4.99
N LYS A 41 11.01 -3.76 5.28
CA LYS A 41 11.33 -4.21 6.63
C LYS A 41 12.84 -4.43 6.74
N ASN A 42 13.50 -3.57 7.49
CA ASN A 42 14.96 -3.59 7.61
C ASN A 42 15.46 -4.77 8.48
N ASP A 43 16.78 -4.93 8.57
CA ASP A 43 17.45 -5.99 9.32
C ASP A 43 17.14 -6.00 10.83
N LYS A 44 16.63 -4.89 11.36
CA LYS A 44 16.21 -4.74 12.76
C LYS A 44 14.74 -5.10 12.96
N GLY A 45 14.03 -5.49 11.90
CA GLY A 45 12.59 -5.76 11.92
C GLY A 45 11.72 -4.50 11.88
N GLU A 46 12.32 -3.32 11.73
CA GLU A 46 11.59 -2.05 11.65
C GLU A 46 11.04 -1.85 10.25
N ILE A 47 9.82 -1.35 10.17
CA ILE A 47 9.18 -0.97 8.90
C ILE A 47 9.43 0.51 8.62
N SER A 48 9.82 0.82 7.39
CA SER A 48 9.95 2.19 6.90
C SER A 48 9.43 2.33 5.48
N THR A 49 8.82 3.47 5.18
CA THR A 49 8.44 3.86 3.82
C THR A 49 9.66 4.34 3.04
N THR A 50 9.86 3.82 1.83
CA THR A 50 10.97 4.23 0.95
C THR A 50 10.50 5.12 -0.20
N LYS A 51 9.30 4.88 -0.73
CA LYS A 51 8.70 5.66 -1.83
C LYS A 51 7.20 5.80 -1.61
N GLU A 52 6.66 6.96 -1.94
CA GLU A 52 5.24 7.26 -1.77
C GLU A 52 4.82 8.29 -2.84
N VAL A 53 3.72 8.01 -3.54
CA VAL A 53 3.13 8.90 -4.55
C VAL A 53 1.62 8.90 -4.40
N HIS A 54 1.04 10.10 -4.39
CA HIS A 54 -0.40 10.33 -4.35
C HIS A 54 -0.81 11.26 -5.49
N THR A 55 -1.97 11.00 -6.07
CA THR A 55 -2.67 11.90 -6.99
C THR A 55 -3.74 12.72 -6.26
N GLU A 56 -4.35 13.72 -6.89
CA GLU A 56 -5.42 14.52 -6.26
C GLU A 56 -6.70 13.70 -5.98
N ASP A 57 -6.92 12.62 -6.74
CA ASP A 57 -8.06 11.69 -6.59
C ASP A 57 -7.74 10.49 -5.69
N SER A 58 -6.60 10.53 -5.02
CA SER A 58 -6.07 9.45 -4.20
C SER A 58 -6.78 9.34 -2.86
N VAL A 59 -7.03 8.12 -2.41
CA VAL A 59 -7.65 7.86 -1.11
C VAL A 59 -6.56 7.72 -0.03
N GLY A 60 -5.68 8.73 0.07
CA GLY A 60 -4.44 8.67 0.87
C GLY A 60 -4.62 8.35 2.36
N THR A 61 -5.84 8.51 2.87
CA THR A 61 -6.21 8.10 4.23
C THR A 61 -6.11 6.57 4.44
N ILE A 62 -6.38 5.75 3.41
CA ILE A 62 -6.33 4.28 3.50
C ILE A 62 -4.88 3.80 3.63
N PHE A 63 -3.99 4.33 2.80
CA PHE A 63 -2.59 3.92 2.74
C PHE A 63 -1.80 4.37 3.98
N GLY A 64 -2.01 5.61 4.42
CA GLY A 64 -1.43 6.12 5.65
C GLY A 64 -1.87 5.33 6.89
N MET A 65 -3.11 4.84 6.92
CA MET A 65 -3.54 3.97 8.01
C MET A 65 -2.91 2.57 7.92
N LEU A 66 -2.85 1.97 6.74
CA LEU A 66 -2.19 0.68 6.54
C LEU A 66 -0.73 0.74 7.00
N THR A 67 0.04 1.70 6.53
CA THR A 67 1.46 1.81 6.89
C THR A 67 1.65 2.25 8.33
N GLY A 68 0.85 3.20 8.82
CA GLY A 68 0.89 3.66 10.22
C GLY A 68 0.54 2.56 11.22
N THR A 69 -0.43 1.69 10.90
CA THR A 69 -0.78 0.55 11.74
C THR A 69 0.28 -0.54 11.72
N MET A 70 0.89 -0.83 10.55
CA MET A 70 2.05 -1.74 10.47
C MET A 70 3.24 -1.23 11.28
N ILE A 71 3.58 0.05 11.16
CA ILE A 71 4.64 0.70 11.95
C ILE A 71 4.28 0.66 13.45
N GLY A 72 3.01 0.85 13.81
CA GLY A 72 2.56 0.78 15.19
C GLY A 72 2.56 -0.61 15.80
N LEU A 73 2.18 -1.64 15.04
CA LEU A 73 2.18 -3.03 15.50
C LEU A 73 3.61 -3.56 15.66
N LEU A 74 4.50 -3.25 14.71
CA LEU A 74 5.87 -3.77 14.73
C LEU A 74 6.86 -2.88 15.49
N GLY A 75 6.61 -1.56 15.58
CA GLY A 75 7.42 -0.60 16.32
C GLY A 75 7.00 -0.41 17.79
N GLY A 76 5.96 -1.11 18.25
CA GLY A 76 5.40 -1.00 19.60
C GLY A 76 4.62 0.31 19.85
N PRO A 77 4.20 0.58 21.10
CA PRO A 77 3.31 1.71 21.44
C PRO A 77 3.82 3.09 20.98
N VAL A 78 5.14 3.23 20.83
CA VAL A 78 5.79 4.46 20.35
C VAL A 78 5.64 4.63 18.84
N GLY A 79 5.75 3.54 18.07
CA GLY A 79 5.52 3.55 16.62
C GLY A 79 4.06 3.86 16.27
N MET A 80 3.12 3.44 17.12
CA MET A 80 1.69 3.70 16.94
C MET A 80 1.37 5.20 17.02
N LEU A 81 2.05 5.93 17.91
CA LEU A 81 1.89 7.38 18.04
C LEU A 81 2.53 8.15 16.88
N ALA A 82 3.61 7.63 16.30
CA ALA A 82 4.29 8.26 15.16
C ALA A 82 3.55 8.04 13.83
N GLY A 83 2.86 6.90 13.67
CA GLY A 83 2.07 6.58 12.47
C GLY A 83 0.64 7.17 12.46
N MET A 84 0.12 7.60 13.61
CA MET A 84 -1.19 8.23 13.71
C MET A 84 -1.09 9.75 13.47
N THR A 85 -1.30 10.19 12.24
CA THR A 85 -1.63 11.61 12.03
C THR A 85 -3.02 11.88 12.61
N ILE A 86 -3.12 12.87 13.50
CA ILE A 86 -4.33 13.21 14.26
C ILE A 86 -5.35 13.82 13.30
N GLY A 87 -6.13 12.97 12.63
CA GLY A 87 -7.22 13.41 11.75
C GLY A 87 -8.08 12.24 11.34
N THR A 88 -9.33 12.21 11.80
CA THR A 88 -10.42 11.35 11.25
C THR A 88 -10.38 9.84 11.52
N LEU A 89 -9.64 9.36 12.53
CA LEU A 89 -9.52 7.92 12.86
C LEU A 89 -10.84 7.14 12.88
N SER A 90 -11.92 7.72 13.42
CA SER A 90 -13.20 7.02 13.57
C SER A 90 -13.93 6.76 12.26
N GLY A 91 -13.84 7.68 11.29
CA GLY A 91 -14.51 7.54 9.98
C GLY A 91 -13.72 6.60 9.06
N ALA A 92 -12.40 6.75 9.05
CA ALA A 92 -11.52 5.95 8.23
C ALA A 92 -11.51 4.45 8.62
N ILE A 93 -11.63 4.10 9.90
CA ILE A 93 -11.74 2.69 10.35
C ILE A 93 -13.01 2.03 9.80
N TYR A 94 -14.14 2.76 9.74
CA TYR A 94 -15.38 2.25 9.18
C TYR A 94 -15.28 2.02 7.67
N ASP A 95 -14.65 2.95 6.95
CA ASP A 95 -14.43 2.83 5.51
C ASP A 95 -13.43 1.72 5.15
N LEU A 96 -12.37 1.54 5.96
CA LEU A 96 -11.40 0.45 5.81
C LEU A 96 -12.03 -0.94 5.95
N LYS A 97 -12.90 -1.10 6.94
CA LYS A 97 -13.65 -2.35 7.13
C LYS A 97 -14.56 -2.65 5.92
N ASN A 98 -15.13 -1.62 5.29
CA ASN A 98 -15.98 -1.77 4.11
C ASN A 98 -15.20 -2.19 2.86
N ILE A 99 -13.90 -1.86 2.78
CA ILE A 99 -13.01 -2.28 1.67
C ILE A 99 -12.15 -3.52 2.01
N GLY A 100 -12.42 -4.18 3.14
CA GLY A 100 -11.77 -5.44 3.53
C GLY A 100 -10.40 -5.29 4.18
N VAL A 101 -10.03 -4.08 4.62
CA VAL A 101 -8.80 -3.80 5.34
C VAL A 101 -9.12 -3.72 6.83
N ASP A 102 -8.82 -4.78 7.58
CA ASP A 102 -8.97 -4.82 9.03
C ASP A 102 -7.64 -5.10 9.75
N ALA A 103 -7.66 -5.10 11.09
CA ALA A 103 -6.46 -5.32 11.89
C ALA A 103 -5.82 -6.70 11.64
N ALA A 104 -6.64 -7.73 11.35
CA ALA A 104 -6.13 -9.07 11.07
C ALA A 104 -5.44 -9.12 9.70
N PHE A 105 -5.98 -8.45 8.69
CA PHE A 105 -5.34 -8.29 7.39
C PHE A 105 -3.98 -7.58 7.51
N VAL A 106 -3.91 -6.50 8.29
CA VAL A 106 -2.65 -5.79 8.56
C VAL A 106 -1.64 -6.67 9.28
N GLU A 107 -2.10 -7.46 10.26
CA GLU A 107 -1.26 -8.41 11.00
C GLU A 107 -0.72 -9.52 10.08
N ASP A 108 -1.56 -10.09 9.22
CA ASP A 108 -1.15 -11.11 8.24
C ASP A 108 -0.08 -10.57 7.27
N ILE A 109 -0.26 -9.35 6.76
CA ILE A 109 0.75 -8.69 5.91
C ILE A 109 2.04 -8.44 6.69
N SER A 110 1.93 -7.95 7.93
CA SER A 110 3.09 -7.67 8.80
C SER A 110 3.89 -8.92 9.14
N ASN A 111 3.21 -10.05 9.31
CA ASN A 111 3.81 -11.36 9.54
C ASN A 111 4.42 -11.94 8.27
N THR A 112 3.82 -11.68 7.10
CA THR A 112 4.33 -12.15 5.81
C THR A 112 5.55 -11.34 5.35
N LEU A 113 5.61 -10.05 5.70
CA LEU A 113 6.75 -9.18 5.43
C LEU A 113 7.92 -9.57 6.35
N SER A 114 8.75 -10.48 5.87
CA SER A 114 10.00 -10.88 6.51
C SER A 114 11.07 -9.80 6.39
N VAL A 115 12.06 -9.85 7.27
CA VAL A 115 13.24 -8.97 7.21
C VAL A 115 13.91 -9.04 5.84
N GLY A 116 14.31 -7.88 5.31
CA GLY A 116 14.95 -7.71 4.01
C GLY A 116 13.96 -7.65 2.83
N LYS A 117 12.68 -7.98 3.04
CA LYS A 117 11.65 -7.90 2.01
C LYS A 117 11.08 -6.50 1.90
N THR A 118 10.57 -6.21 0.71
CA THR A 118 9.93 -4.94 0.36
C THR A 118 8.54 -5.22 -0.17
N MET A 119 7.58 -4.38 0.15
CA MET A 119 6.20 -4.49 -0.30
C MET A 119 5.79 -3.21 -1.03
N ILE A 120 5.00 -3.37 -2.09
CA ILE A 120 4.25 -2.29 -2.70
C ILE A 120 2.77 -2.49 -2.36
N ILE A 121 2.15 -1.43 -1.88
CA ILE A 121 0.70 -1.30 -1.84
C ILE A 121 0.37 -0.27 -2.93
N ALA A 122 -0.61 -0.54 -3.79
CA ALA A 122 -1.01 0.37 -4.87
C ALA A 122 -2.54 0.43 -5.00
N ASP A 123 -3.08 1.63 -5.24
CA ASP A 123 -4.48 1.84 -5.60
C ASP A 123 -4.58 1.92 -7.12
N ILE A 124 -5.21 0.91 -7.72
CA ILE A 124 -5.31 0.76 -9.17
C ILE A 124 -6.76 0.67 -9.62
N ASP A 125 -7.04 1.16 -10.82
CA ASP A 125 -8.24 0.76 -11.56
C ASP A 125 -7.84 0.10 -12.87
N GLU A 126 -8.34 -1.11 -13.10
CA GLU A 126 -8.18 -1.81 -14.37
C GLU A 126 -9.15 -1.22 -15.41
N GLU A 127 -8.60 -0.62 -16.47
CA GLU A 127 -9.40 -0.22 -17.62
C GLU A 127 -9.78 -1.46 -18.42
N LYS A 128 -11.08 -1.75 -18.53
CA LYS A 128 -11.57 -2.76 -19.48
C LYS A 128 -11.44 -2.19 -20.89
N ILE A 129 -10.45 -2.64 -21.65
CA ILE A 129 -10.47 -2.48 -23.10
C ILE A 129 -11.61 -3.37 -23.62
N SER A 130 -12.73 -2.76 -24.01
CA SER A 130 -13.83 -3.47 -24.66
C SER A 130 -13.34 -4.15 -25.95
N PRO A 131 -13.88 -5.33 -26.31
CA PRO A 131 -13.62 -5.89 -27.63
C PRO A 131 -14.12 -4.89 -28.68
N VAL A 132 -13.28 -4.60 -29.67
CA VAL A 132 -13.73 -3.86 -30.85
C VAL A 132 -14.84 -4.69 -31.50
N ASP A 133 -16.07 -4.16 -31.55
CA ASP A 133 -17.15 -4.73 -32.32
C ASP A 133 -16.66 -4.96 -33.76
N THR A 134 -16.64 -6.22 -34.21
CA THR A 134 -16.44 -6.60 -35.62
C THR A 134 -17.77 -6.97 -36.23
#